data_AF-A0AAU9ZSB7-F1
#
_entry.id   AF-A0AAU9ZSB7-F1
#
_cell.length_a   1.000
_cell.length_b   1.000
_cell.length_c   1.000
_cell.angle_alpha   90.00
_cell.angle_beta   90.00
_cell.angle_gamma   90.00
#
_symmetry.space_group_name_H-M   'P 1'
#
loop_
_entity.id
_entity.type
_entity.pdbx_description
1 polymer ?
#
loop_
_entity_poly.entity_id
_entity_poly.type
_entity_poly.pdbx_seq_one_letter_code
_entity_poly.pdbx_strand_id
1 'polypeptide(L)'
;MRFHLLHIILFLLACLPPVRSGFGAAEAHCLNLEGTCRRDICKVIEDEIGACRRRWKCCRMWWILVPIPTPVIFSDYQEPVKKKIK
;
A
#
# COMPACT_ATOMS: atom_id res chain seq x y z
N MET A 1 33.82 24.86 -4.59
CA MET A 1 33.23 24.58 -3.25
C MET A 1 31.69 24.58 -3.28
N ARG A 2 31.01 25.53 -3.95
CA ARG A 2 29.53 25.59 -4.03
C ARG A 2 28.85 24.48 -4.85
N PHE A 3 29.50 23.99 -5.91
CA PHE A 3 28.94 22.94 -6.78
C PHE A 3 28.88 21.55 -6.11
N HIS A 4 29.80 21.25 -5.19
CA HIS A 4 29.78 19.98 -4.45
C HIS A 4 28.58 19.89 -3.50
N LEU A 5 28.22 21.00 -2.85
CA LEU A 5 27.02 21.09 -2.01
C LEU A 5 25.75 20.81 -2.83
N LEU A 6 25.62 21.40 -4.02
CA LEU A 6 24.50 21.13 -4.93
C LEU A 6 24.42 19.65 -5.33
N HIS A 7 25.56 19.03 -5.65
CA HIS A 7 25.61 17.62 -6.02
C HIS A 7 25.24 16.68 -4.87
N ILE A 8 25.70 17.00 -3.65
CA ILE A 8 25.36 16.25 -2.43
C ILE A 8 23.87 16.37 -2.12
N ILE A 9 23.29 17.56 -2.26
CA ILE A 9 21.85 17.79 -2.04
C ILE A 9 21.03 17.03 -3.08
N LEU A 10 21.42 17.07 -4.37
CA LEU A 10 20.72 16.35 -5.43
C LEU A 10 20.78 14.83 -5.22
N PHE A 11 21.93 14.32 -4.79
CA PHE A 11 22.10 12.90 -4.46
C PHE A 11 21.23 12.48 -3.27
N LEU A 12 21.18 13.31 -2.21
CA LEU A 12 20.29 13.09 -1.07
C LEU A 12 18.81 13.08 -1.49
N LEU A 13 18.39 13.99 -2.38
CA LEU A 13 17.02 13.99 -2.89
C LEU A 13 16.68 12.73 -3.71
N ALA A 14 17.64 12.21 -4.48
CA ALA A 14 17.45 10.98 -5.26
C ALA A 14 17.39 9.72 -4.39
N CYS A 15 18.07 9.73 -3.23
CA CYS A 15 18.04 8.62 -2.27
C CYS A 15 16.84 8.65 -1.32
N LEU A 16 16.06 9.74 -1.28
CA LEU A 16 14.82 9.76 -0.52
C LEU A 16 13.83 8.79 -1.18
N PRO A 17 13.36 7.74 -0.48
CA PRO A 17 12.29 6.91 -1.02
C PRO A 17 11.07 7.81 -1.28
N PRO A 18 10.31 7.58 -2.36
CA PRO A 18 9.11 8.35 -2.64
C PRO A 18 8.13 8.17 -1.47
N VAL A 19 8.13 9.12 -0.55
CA VAL A 19 7.22 9.10 0.60
C VAL A 19 5.86 9.46 0.03
N ARG A 20 5.03 8.45 -0.24
CA ARG A 20 3.61 8.65 -0.57
C ARG A 20 2.91 9.10 0.72
N SER A 21 3.02 10.39 1.03
CA SER A 21 2.30 11.01 2.13
C SER A 21 0.80 10.92 1.84
N GLY A 22 0.05 10.33 2.78
CA GLY A 22 -1.41 10.21 2.70
C GLY A 22 -1.99 8.81 2.44
N PHE A 23 -1.17 7.75 2.41
CA PHE A 23 -1.68 6.38 2.38
C PHE A 23 -2.03 5.88 3.79
N GLY A 24 -3.24 5.33 3.95
CA GLY A 24 -3.61 4.65 5.20
C GLY A 24 -2.78 3.38 5.39
N ALA A 25 -2.59 2.92 6.64
CA ALA A 25 -1.79 1.72 6.94
C ALA A 25 -2.23 0.50 6.11
N ALA A 26 -3.54 0.32 5.90
CA ALA A 26 -4.10 -0.75 5.09
C ALA A 26 -3.83 -0.58 3.58
N GLU A 27 -3.76 0.65 3.10
CA GLU A 27 -3.45 0.98 1.71
C GLU A 27 -1.96 0.68 1.41
N ALA A 28 -1.07 1.04 2.34
CA ALA A 28 0.35 0.70 2.25
C ALA A 28 0.59 -0.82 2.34
N HIS A 29 -0.17 -1.51 3.19
CA HIS A 29 -0.12 -2.97 3.28
C HIS A 29 -0.55 -3.63 1.97
N CYS A 30 -1.61 -3.14 1.33
CA CYS A 30 -2.06 -3.63 0.03
C CYS A 30 -0.98 -3.48 -1.07
N LEU A 31 -0.31 -2.32 -1.12
CA LEU A 31 0.78 -2.08 -2.07
C LEU A 31 1.99 -2.99 -1.82
N ASN A 32 2.33 -3.25 -0.55
CA ASN A 32 3.42 -4.17 -0.19
C ASN A 32 3.13 -5.62 -0.62
N LEU A 33 1.85 -5.99 -0.77
CA LEU A 33 1.41 -7.28 -1.29
C LEU A 33 1.27 -7.28 -2.82
N GLU A 34 1.82 -6.28 -3.51
CA GLU A 34 1.67 -6.08 -4.97
C GLU A 34 0.20 -5.98 -5.40
N GLY A 35 -0.66 -5.57 -4.48
CA GLY A 35 -2.09 -5.37 -4.69
C GLY A 35 -2.42 -3.96 -5.17
N THR A 36 -3.62 -3.80 -5.71
CA THR A 36 -4.22 -2.55 -6.13
C THR A 36 -5.51 -2.28 -5.36
N CYS A 37 -5.71 -1.03 -4.94
CA CYS A 37 -6.92 -0.63 -4.24
C CYS A 37 -8.02 -0.26 -5.23
N ARG A 38 -9.17 -0.94 -5.17
CA ARG A 38 -10.36 -0.64 -5.98
C ARG A 38 -11.52 -0.17 -5.12
N ARG A 39 -12.39 0.68 -5.70
CA ARG A 39 -13.59 1.21 -5.05
C ARG A 39 -14.75 0.23 -4.99
N ASP A 40 -14.86 -0.61 -6.01
CA ASP A 40 -15.98 -1.52 -6.19
C ASP A 40 -15.55 -2.94 -5.82
N ILE A 41 -15.48 -3.82 -6.81
CA ILE A 41 -15.04 -5.22 -6.69
C ILE A 41 -13.72 -5.45 -7.43
N CYS A 42 -13.02 -6.50 -7.06
CA CYS A 42 -11.85 -6.98 -7.80
C CYS A 42 -12.28 -7.54 -9.16
N LYS A 43 -11.40 -7.43 -10.15
CA LYS A 43 -11.65 -8.01 -11.48
C LYS A 43 -11.62 -9.53 -11.38
N VAL A 44 -12.19 -10.23 -12.37
CA VAL A 44 -12.17 -11.71 -12.45
C VAL A 44 -10.75 -12.30 -12.39
N ILE A 45 -9.77 -11.56 -12.90
CA ILE A 45 -8.34 -11.92 -12.89
C ILE A 45 -7.59 -11.47 -11.62
N GLU A 46 -8.30 -10.90 -10.64
CA GLU A 46 -7.77 -10.38 -9.38
C GLU A 46 -8.50 -11.04 -8.20
N ASP A 47 -7.77 -11.39 -7.15
CA ASP A 47 -8.34 -11.89 -5.89
C ASP A 47 -8.48 -10.76 -4.87
N GLU A 48 -9.57 -10.79 -4.10
CA GLU A 48 -9.76 -9.89 -2.95
C GLU A 48 -8.96 -10.39 -1.75
N ILE A 49 -7.93 -9.65 -1.35
CA ILE A 49 -7.05 -9.99 -0.20
C ILE A 49 -7.48 -9.26 1.08
N GLY A 50 -8.13 -8.10 0.95
CA GLY A 50 -8.54 -7.31 2.11
C GLY A 50 -9.17 -5.98 1.73
N ALA A 51 -9.08 -5.00 2.62
CA ALA A 51 -9.66 -3.67 2.41
C ALA A 51 -8.61 -2.56 2.57
N CYS A 52 -8.61 -1.59 1.65
CA CYS A 52 -7.67 -0.47 1.68
C CYS A 52 -8.17 0.73 2.50
N ARG A 53 -9.47 1.01 2.39
CA ARG A 53 -10.18 2.14 3.03
C ARG A 53 -11.65 1.73 3.25
N ARG A 54 -12.44 2.60 3.88
CA ARG A 54 -13.88 2.40 4.01
C ARG A 54 -14.52 2.21 2.63
N ARG A 55 -15.07 1.01 2.40
CA ARG A 55 -15.66 0.53 1.12
C ARG A 55 -14.67 0.26 -0.03
N TRP A 56 -13.36 0.33 0.18
CA TRP A 56 -12.39 0.00 -0.87
C TRP A 56 -11.75 -1.36 -0.59
N LYS A 57 -11.58 -2.15 -1.64
CA LYS A 57 -11.01 -3.51 -1.59
C LYS A 57 -9.57 -3.51 -2.09
N CYS A 58 -8.74 -4.36 -1.50
CA CYS A 58 -7.39 -4.67 -1.95
C CYS A 58 -7.45 -5.89 -2.87
N CYS A 59 -7.07 -5.69 -4.13
CA CYS A 59 -7.16 -6.69 -5.19
C CYS A 59 -5.76 -7.07 -5.66
N ARG A 60 -5.41 -8.36 -5.72
CA ARG A 60 -4.10 -8.81 -6.21
C ARG A 60 -4.27 -9.70 -7.42
N MET A 61 -3.39 -9.54 -8.39
CA MET A 61 -3.40 -10.32 -9.62
C MET A 61 -3.00 -11.78 -9.34
N TRP A 62 -3.90 -12.75 -9.57
CA TRP A 62 -3.63 -14.17 -9.27
C TRP A 62 -2.95 -14.93 -10.41
N TRP A 63 -3.15 -14.49 -11.66
CA TRP A 63 -2.67 -15.22 -12.84
C TRP A 63 -1.16 -15.08 -13.13
N ILE A 64 -0.45 -14.17 -12.44
CA ILE A 64 1.00 -13.93 -12.65
C ILE A 64 1.86 -14.60 -11.56
N LEU A 65 1.24 -15.05 -10.46
CA LEU A 65 1.93 -15.62 -9.32
C LEU A 65 1.45 -17.06 -9.11
N VAL A 66 2.30 -18.03 -9.48
CA VAL A 66 2.29 -19.47 -9.13
C VAL A 66 1.58 -19.72 -7.77
N PRO A 67 0.78 -20.80 -7.62
CA PRO A 67 -0.24 -20.88 -6.58
C PRO A 67 0.43 -20.86 -5.20
N ILE A 68 0.19 -19.82 -4.42
CA ILE A 68 0.63 -19.81 -3.03
C ILE A 68 -0.53 -20.40 -2.21
N PRO A 69 -0.35 -21.62 -1.66
CA PRO A 69 -1.29 -22.18 -0.72
C PRO A 69 -1.18 -21.37 0.58
N THR A 70 -2.30 -21.22 1.28
CA THR A 70 -2.42 -20.75 2.68
C THR A 70 -2.64 -19.26 2.92
N PRO A 71 -3.33 -18.98 4.04
CA PRO A 71 -4.73 -18.63 4.07
C PRO A 71 -4.90 -17.13 3.79
N VAL A 72 -6.02 -16.78 3.18
CA VAL A 72 -6.48 -15.40 3.16
C VAL A 72 -6.74 -15.00 4.62
N ILE A 73 -5.73 -14.48 5.30
CA ILE A 73 -5.95 -13.66 6.48
C ILE A 73 -6.63 -12.43 5.91
N PHE A 74 -7.96 -12.47 5.85
CA PHE A 74 -8.79 -11.33 5.54
C PHE A 74 -8.44 -10.29 6.60
N SER A 75 -7.51 -9.39 6.25
CA SER A 75 -7.20 -8.24 7.08
C SER A 75 -8.38 -7.30 6.92
N ASP A 76 -9.45 -7.55 7.68
CA ASP A 76 -10.57 -6.64 7.80
C ASP A 76 -10.02 -5.26 8.18
N TYR A 77 -10.49 -4.24 7.47
CA TYR A 77 -10.11 -2.86 7.75
C TYR A 77 -10.46 -2.54 9.21
N GLN A 78 -9.45 -2.28 10.03
CA GLN A 78 -9.64 -1.83 11.40
C GLN A 78 -9.67 -0.30 11.42
N GLU A 79 -10.78 0.28 11.88
CA GLU A 79 -10.89 1.73 11.99
C GLU A 79 -9.86 2.24 13.02
N PRO A 80 -9.12 3.34 12.73
CA PRO A 80 -8.14 3.87 13.66
C PRO A 80 -8.80 4.20 15.00
N VAL A 81 -8.26 3.66 16.09
CA VAL A 81 -8.74 3.90 17.45
C VAL A 81 -8.60 5.39 17.74
N LYS A 82 -9.71 6.12 17.70
CA LYS A 82 -9.73 7.52 18.11
C LYS A 82 -9.52 7.57 19.62
N LYS A 83 -8.33 8.01 20.06
CA LYS A 83 -8.12 8.36 21.47
C LYS A 83 -9.11 9.48 21.82
N LYS A 84 -10.10 9.17 22.65
CA LYS A 84 -10.90 10.20 23.32
C LYS A 84 -9.96 10.92 24.28
N ILE A 85 -9.47 12.08 23.88
CA ILE A 85 -8.85 13.02 24.82
C ILE A 85 -10.00 13.46 25.73
N LYS A 86 -9.89 13.08 27.01
CA LYS A 86 -10.79 13.51 28.09
C LYS A 86 -10.29 14.84 28.65
#